data_AF-A0A1H3DMZ5-F1
#
_entry.id   AF-A0A1H3DMZ5-F1
#
_cell.length_a   1.000
_cell.length_b   1.000
_cell.length_c   1.000
_cell.angle_alpha   90.00
_cell.angle_beta   90.00
_cell.angle_gamma   90.00
#
_symmetry.space_group_name_H-M   'P 1'
#
loop_
_entity.id
_entity.type
_entity.pdbx_description
1 polymer ?
#
loop_
_entity_poly.entity_id
_entity_poly.type
_entity_poly.pdbx_seq_one_letter_code
_entity_poly.pdbx_strand_id
1 'polypeptide(L)'
;MLENFSSSDFGSSTRRRLPICFALDTSGSMMGIPIRQLNMGLQNFVASIKANDDTRNSTDIAIITFGSKVDIVMPFGKISKEKGLPEIKASTTLTPIGEGVLTALELLNARKEGYKEMGIKYFQPWLVVITDGAPQGPNAMQNMELAIKACNDLERDDKLVVFNIGVGNGVDFDLLKRLSIKREEPISINSTDFAKLFEFLGSSSSSIVSSGMSDDALYTMDTSPKGTAVDVDDFMKFIDEDE
;
A
#
# COMPACT_ATOMS: atom_id res chain seq x y z
N MET A 1 -9.83 -9.05 -19.48
CA MET A 1 -8.80 -9.63 -20.39
C MET A 1 -7.48 -9.28 -19.74
N LEU A 2 -6.82 -10.23 -19.09
CA LEU A 2 -5.54 -10.02 -18.41
C LEU A 2 -4.48 -9.76 -19.50
N GLU A 3 -3.79 -8.63 -19.44
CA GLU A 3 -2.72 -8.31 -20.40
C GLU A 3 -1.55 -9.28 -20.24
N ASN A 4 -1.06 -9.80 -21.37
CA ASN A 4 0.13 -10.64 -21.42
C ASN A 4 1.36 -9.81 -21.05
N PHE A 5 2.04 -10.17 -19.96
CA PHE A 5 3.29 -9.54 -19.52
C PHE A 5 4.41 -9.77 -20.54
N SER A 6 5.14 -8.72 -20.90
CA SER A 6 6.25 -8.77 -21.87
C SER A 6 7.59 -8.94 -21.16
N SER A 7 8.53 -9.69 -21.77
CA SER A 7 9.91 -9.84 -21.31
C SER A 7 10.65 -8.50 -21.14
N SER A 8 10.18 -7.44 -21.82
CA SER A 8 10.67 -6.08 -21.65
C SER A 8 10.39 -5.48 -20.27
N ASP A 9 9.44 -5.99 -19.49
CA ASP A 9 9.08 -5.47 -18.15
C ASP A 9 10.08 -5.86 -17.05
N PHE A 10 11.01 -6.75 -17.33
CA PHE A 10 11.85 -7.34 -16.29
C PHE A 10 13.27 -6.76 -16.27
N GLY A 11 13.81 -6.29 -17.40
CA GLY A 11 15.20 -5.79 -17.46
C GLY A 11 16.22 -6.91 -17.14
N SER A 12 17.49 -6.74 -17.51
CA SER A 12 18.54 -7.76 -17.32
C SER A 12 19.01 -7.95 -15.87
N SER A 13 18.16 -7.65 -14.88
CA SER A 13 18.52 -7.59 -13.47
C SER A 13 18.37 -8.95 -12.79
N THR A 14 19.47 -9.47 -12.22
CA THR A 14 19.48 -10.67 -11.36
C THR A 14 18.95 -10.40 -9.94
N ARG A 15 18.48 -9.18 -9.66
CA ARG A 15 18.00 -8.78 -8.34
C ARG A 15 16.65 -9.39 -8.01
N ARG A 16 16.46 -9.67 -6.72
CA ARG A 16 15.16 -10.06 -6.19
C ARG A 16 14.16 -8.92 -6.39
N ARG A 17 12.92 -9.27 -6.76
CA ARG A 17 11.80 -8.32 -6.91
C ARG A 17 10.96 -8.22 -5.64
N LEU A 18 10.47 -7.04 -5.33
CA LEU A 18 9.55 -6.74 -4.23
C LEU A 18 8.23 -6.23 -4.82
N PRO A 19 7.19 -7.07 -4.95
CA PRO A 19 5.87 -6.61 -5.35
C PRO A 19 5.13 -5.97 -4.15
N ILE A 20 4.65 -4.74 -4.33
CA ILE A 20 3.87 -3.98 -3.35
C ILE A 20 2.52 -3.63 -3.98
N CYS A 21 1.42 -4.04 -3.36
CA CYS A 21 0.07 -3.64 -3.78
C CYS A 21 -0.56 -2.75 -2.71
N PHE A 22 -0.92 -1.54 -3.10
CA PHE A 22 -1.70 -0.62 -2.27
C PHE A 22 -3.19 -0.85 -2.50
N ALA A 23 -3.93 -1.14 -1.44
CA ALA A 23 -5.37 -1.17 -1.39
C ALA A 23 -5.85 0.06 -0.61
N LEU A 24 -6.37 1.05 -1.33
CA LEU A 24 -6.62 2.39 -0.80
C LEU A 24 -8.10 2.69 -0.71
N ASP A 25 -8.55 3.08 0.49
CA ASP A 25 -9.89 3.61 0.69
C ASP A 25 -10.05 4.95 -0.02
N THR A 26 -11.15 5.06 -0.74
CA THR A 26 -11.58 6.25 -1.47
C THR A 26 -13.03 6.58 -1.16
N SER A 27 -13.56 6.09 -0.04
CA SER A 27 -14.93 6.38 0.39
C SER A 27 -15.13 7.85 0.78
N GLY A 28 -16.37 8.23 1.07
CA GLY A 28 -16.74 9.63 1.28
C GLY A 28 -16.02 10.31 2.45
N SER A 29 -15.59 9.54 3.46
CA SER A 29 -14.81 10.04 4.60
C SER A 29 -13.42 10.54 4.20
N MET A 30 -12.87 10.02 3.09
CA MET A 30 -11.58 10.45 2.56
C MET A 30 -11.64 11.81 1.84
N MET A 31 -12.83 12.35 1.57
CA MET A 31 -12.99 13.61 0.84
C MET A 31 -12.28 14.79 1.54
N GLY A 32 -11.68 15.68 0.74
CA GLY A 32 -11.00 16.87 1.24
C GLY A 32 -9.52 16.63 1.55
N ILE A 33 -9.11 16.92 2.79
CA ILE A 33 -7.70 16.83 3.21
C ILE A 33 -7.14 15.40 3.13
N PRO A 34 -7.84 14.33 3.58
CA PRO A 34 -7.26 12.98 3.61
C PRO A 34 -6.84 12.49 2.21
N ILE A 35 -7.71 12.60 1.21
CA ILE A 35 -7.37 12.16 -0.15
C ILE A 35 -6.26 12.99 -0.80
N ARG A 36 -6.16 14.29 -0.49
CA ARG A 36 -5.05 15.14 -0.96
C ARG A 36 -3.72 14.69 -0.35
N GLN A 37 -3.69 14.46 0.97
CA GLN A 37 -2.52 13.98 1.68
C GLN A 37 -2.11 12.58 1.23
N LEU A 38 -3.08 11.69 0.96
CA LEU A 38 -2.83 10.37 0.39
C LEU A 38 -2.17 10.47 -1.00
N ASN A 39 -2.71 11.31 -1.90
CA ASN A 39 -2.10 11.50 -3.22
C ASN A 39 -0.67 12.06 -3.13
N MET A 40 -0.45 13.10 -2.32
CA MET A 40 0.87 13.69 -2.12
C MET A 40 1.87 12.68 -1.55
N GLY A 41 1.47 11.95 -0.51
CA GLY A 41 2.31 10.93 0.11
C GLY A 41 2.65 9.79 -0.86
N LEU A 42 1.67 9.33 -1.65
CA LEU A 42 1.89 8.28 -2.64
C LEU A 42 2.81 8.74 -3.78
N GLN A 43 2.69 9.99 -4.23
CA GLN A 43 3.61 10.60 -5.18
C GLN A 43 5.04 10.65 -4.63
N ASN A 44 5.21 11.08 -3.37
CA ASN A 44 6.50 11.11 -2.68
C ASN A 44 7.11 9.71 -2.54
N PHE A 45 6.31 8.71 -2.19
CA PHE A 45 6.76 7.31 -2.16
C PHE A 45 7.26 6.85 -3.53
N VAL A 46 6.50 7.06 -4.60
CA VAL A 46 6.93 6.63 -5.93
C VAL A 46 8.16 7.41 -6.40
N ALA A 47 8.27 8.69 -6.06
CA ALA A 47 9.46 9.49 -6.34
C ALA A 47 10.70 8.94 -5.61
N SER A 48 10.58 8.55 -4.34
CA SER A 48 11.70 7.97 -3.57
C SER A 48 12.14 6.61 -4.14
N ILE A 49 11.18 5.78 -4.56
CA ILE A 49 11.48 4.52 -5.28
C ILE A 49 12.20 4.78 -6.60
N LYS A 50 11.78 5.79 -7.37
CA LYS A 50 12.43 6.15 -8.65
C LYS A 50 13.84 6.70 -8.47
N ALA A 51 14.09 7.42 -7.38
CA ALA A 51 15.36 8.10 -7.09
C ALA A 51 16.48 7.13 -6.69
N ASN A 52 16.16 6.02 -6.04
CA ASN A 52 17.13 5.00 -5.66
C ASN A 52 17.19 3.88 -6.72
N ASP A 53 18.36 3.67 -7.32
CA ASP A 53 18.57 2.66 -8.37
C ASP A 53 18.27 1.22 -7.90
N ASP A 54 18.49 0.92 -6.63
CA ASP A 54 18.24 -0.39 -6.06
C ASP A 54 16.74 -0.66 -6.00
N THR A 55 15.97 0.22 -5.36
CA THR A 55 14.52 0.08 -5.23
C THR A 55 13.83 0.23 -6.59
N ARG A 56 14.28 1.11 -7.47
CA ARG A 56 13.72 1.24 -8.83
C ARG A 56 13.77 -0.06 -9.63
N ASN A 57 14.86 -0.82 -9.50
CA ASN A 57 15.07 -2.05 -10.27
C ASN A 57 14.50 -3.30 -9.59
N SER A 58 14.10 -3.19 -8.33
CA SER A 58 13.58 -4.30 -7.53
C SER A 58 12.10 -4.17 -7.20
N THR A 59 11.56 -2.96 -7.05
CA THR A 59 10.19 -2.74 -6.57
C THR A 59 9.20 -2.66 -7.73
N ASP A 60 8.15 -3.47 -7.67
CA ASP A 60 7.00 -3.41 -8.57
C ASP A 60 5.78 -2.95 -7.78
N ILE A 61 5.06 -1.94 -8.27
CA ILE A 61 3.94 -1.34 -7.54
C ILE A 61 2.65 -1.57 -8.32
N ALA A 62 1.58 -1.94 -7.61
CA ALA A 62 0.20 -1.83 -8.06
C ALA A 62 -0.59 -0.98 -7.07
N ILE A 63 -1.60 -0.28 -7.58
CA ILE A 63 -2.54 0.51 -6.79
C ILE A 63 -3.95 0.12 -7.19
N ILE A 64 -4.73 -0.30 -6.21
CA ILE A 64 -6.16 -0.48 -6.31
C ILE A 64 -6.84 0.44 -5.31
N THR A 65 -8.02 0.91 -5.68
CA THR A 65 -8.86 1.75 -4.83
C THR A 65 -10.16 1.04 -4.56
N PHE A 66 -10.71 1.23 -3.36
CA PHE A 66 -12.05 0.80 -3.02
C PHE A 66 -12.86 1.97 -2.48
N GLY A 67 -14.02 2.22 -3.08
CA GLY A 67 -14.91 3.34 -2.77
C GLY A 67 -16.03 3.32 -3.78
N SER A 68 -17.25 2.96 -3.37
CA SER A 68 -18.35 2.47 -4.24
C SER A 68 -18.08 1.12 -4.91
N LYS A 69 -16.93 0.94 -5.57
CA LYS A 69 -16.47 -0.31 -6.20
C LYS A 69 -14.96 -0.44 -6.06
N VAL A 70 -14.43 -1.62 -6.41
CA VAL A 70 -12.98 -1.83 -6.55
C VAL A 70 -12.54 -1.44 -7.96
N ASP A 71 -11.50 -0.62 -8.04
CA ASP A 71 -10.91 -0.17 -9.31
C ASP A 71 -9.39 -0.37 -9.28
N ILE A 72 -8.84 -0.93 -10.36
CA ILE A 72 -7.38 -1.03 -10.54
C ILE A 72 -6.91 0.26 -11.18
N VAL A 73 -6.40 1.17 -10.34
CA VAL A 73 -5.90 2.48 -10.77
C VAL A 73 -4.54 2.34 -11.46
N MET A 74 -3.70 1.44 -10.98
CA MET A 74 -2.40 1.14 -11.56
C MET A 74 -2.13 -0.37 -11.44
N PRO A 75 -2.12 -1.13 -12.54
CA PRO A 75 -1.71 -2.53 -12.51
C PRO A 75 -0.19 -2.64 -12.28
N PHE A 76 0.28 -3.84 -11.90
CA PHE A 76 1.71 -4.11 -11.85
C PHE A 76 2.36 -3.91 -13.21
N GLY A 77 3.40 -3.08 -13.26
CA GLY A 77 4.18 -2.81 -14.45
C GLY A 77 5.43 -2.03 -14.11
N LYS A 78 6.32 -1.82 -15.09
CA LYS A 78 7.50 -0.99 -14.88
C LYS A 78 7.09 0.42 -14.48
N ILE A 79 7.65 0.88 -13.35
CA ILE A 79 7.58 2.28 -12.95
C ILE A 79 8.39 3.10 -13.98
N SER A 80 7.72 3.57 -15.03
CA SER A 80 8.35 4.45 -16.02
C SER A 80 8.75 5.76 -15.35
N LYS A 81 9.95 6.28 -15.70
CA LYS A 81 10.41 7.58 -15.20
C LYS A 81 9.41 8.69 -15.53
N GLU A 82 8.80 8.62 -16.71
CA GLU A 82 8.01 9.69 -17.31
C GLU A 82 6.52 9.66 -16.91
N LYS A 83 6.00 8.51 -16.48
CA LYS A 83 4.58 8.39 -16.11
C LYS A 83 4.40 8.80 -14.64
N GLY A 84 3.60 9.84 -14.42
CA GLY A 84 3.09 10.22 -13.10
C GLY A 84 2.03 9.22 -12.61
N LEU A 85 1.75 9.27 -11.31
CA LEU A 85 0.61 8.54 -10.76
C LEU A 85 -0.69 9.22 -11.19
N PRO A 86 -1.73 8.45 -11.56
CA PRO A 86 -3.06 9.02 -11.73
C PRO A 86 -3.55 9.61 -10.40
N GLU A 87 -4.25 10.74 -10.47
CA GLU A 87 -4.86 11.35 -9.30
C GLU A 87 -6.00 10.45 -8.80
N ILE A 88 -5.92 10.04 -7.54
CA ILE A 88 -6.95 9.26 -6.87
C ILE A 88 -8.00 10.21 -6.34
N LYS A 89 -9.26 9.94 -6.67
CA LYS A 89 -10.41 10.74 -6.22
C LYS A 89 -11.24 9.94 -5.23
N ALA A 90 -11.65 10.60 -4.16
CA ALA A 90 -12.65 10.04 -3.27
C ALA A 90 -14.01 10.00 -4.01
N SER A 91 -14.77 8.94 -3.74
CA SER A 91 -16.09 8.63 -4.26
C SER A 91 -17.07 8.47 -3.10
N THR A 92 -18.34 8.21 -3.42
CA THR A 92 -19.42 8.02 -2.43
C THR A 92 -19.59 6.53 -2.06
N THR A 93 -20.74 6.11 -1.53
CA THR A 93 -21.05 5.86 -0.11
C THR A 93 -20.59 4.49 0.45
N LEU A 94 -19.82 3.67 -0.29
CA LEU A 94 -19.48 2.30 0.15
C LEU A 94 -17.99 2.08 0.32
N THR A 95 -17.65 1.23 1.29
CA THR A 95 -16.27 0.85 1.63
C THR A 95 -16.13 -0.68 1.54
N PRO A 96 -16.02 -1.26 0.33
CA PRO A 96 -15.91 -2.70 0.15
C PRO A 96 -14.49 -3.22 0.45
N ILE A 97 -14.04 -3.05 1.70
CA ILE A 97 -12.66 -3.35 2.13
C ILE A 97 -12.27 -4.79 1.79
N GLY A 98 -13.11 -5.76 2.13
CA GLY A 98 -12.82 -7.17 1.88
C GLY A 98 -12.64 -7.50 0.39
N GLU A 99 -13.45 -6.90 -0.48
CA GLU A 99 -13.31 -7.06 -1.93
C GLU A 99 -12.00 -6.43 -2.43
N GLY A 100 -11.68 -5.21 -1.96
CA GLY A 100 -10.42 -4.53 -2.29
C GLY A 100 -9.19 -5.35 -1.88
N VAL A 101 -9.20 -5.93 -0.68
CA VAL A 101 -8.13 -6.80 -0.20
C VAL A 101 -8.01 -8.05 -1.06
N LEU A 102 -9.11 -8.73 -1.36
CA LEU A 102 -9.10 -9.93 -2.21
C LEU A 102 -8.54 -9.63 -3.61
N THR A 103 -8.96 -8.52 -4.24
CA THR A 103 -8.43 -8.09 -5.54
C THR A 103 -6.93 -7.76 -5.46
N ALA A 104 -6.47 -7.11 -4.39
CA ALA A 104 -5.05 -6.85 -4.18
C ALA A 104 -4.23 -8.16 -4.05
N LEU A 105 -4.75 -9.15 -3.33
CA LEU A 105 -4.13 -10.47 -3.21
C LEU A 105 -4.07 -11.21 -4.55
N GLU A 106 -5.12 -11.11 -5.37
CA GLU A 106 -5.13 -11.68 -6.73
C GLU A 106 -4.05 -11.06 -7.62
N LEU A 107 -3.90 -9.73 -7.59
CA LEU A 107 -2.85 -9.04 -8.33
C LEU A 107 -1.46 -9.44 -7.85
N LEU A 108 -1.25 -9.51 -6.54
CA LEU A 108 0.02 -9.95 -5.96
C LEU A 108 0.34 -11.38 -6.39
N ASN A 109 -0.65 -12.28 -6.36
CA ASN A 109 -0.48 -13.65 -6.80
C ASN A 109 -0.12 -13.74 -8.29
N ALA A 110 -0.87 -13.05 -9.16
CA ALA A 110 -0.59 -13.00 -10.59
C ALA A 110 0.83 -12.50 -10.88
N ARG A 111 1.28 -11.46 -10.16
CA ARG A 111 2.65 -10.94 -10.31
C ARG A 111 3.71 -11.94 -9.85
N LYS A 112 3.48 -12.65 -8.75
CA LYS A 112 4.39 -13.71 -8.25
C LYS A 112 4.52 -14.88 -9.22
N GLU A 113 3.41 -15.34 -9.79
CA GLU A 113 3.44 -16.41 -10.79
C GLU A 113 4.26 -15.98 -12.02
N GLY A 114 4.10 -14.74 -12.48
CA GLY A 114 4.95 -14.17 -13.52
C GLY A 114 6.44 -14.19 -13.18
N TYR A 115 6.83 -13.91 -11.93
CA TYR A 115 8.22 -14.06 -11.51
C TYR A 115 8.70 -15.51 -11.56
N LYS A 116 7.89 -16.45 -11.08
CA LYS A 116 8.24 -17.88 -11.06
C LYS A 116 8.45 -18.43 -12.46
N GLU A 117 7.55 -18.12 -13.39
CA GLU A 117 7.64 -18.53 -14.80
C GLU A 117 8.95 -18.04 -15.46
N MET A 118 9.42 -16.86 -15.05
CA MET A 118 10.66 -16.26 -15.56
C MET A 118 11.91 -16.61 -14.75
N GLY A 119 11.80 -17.44 -13.71
CA GLY A 119 12.91 -17.79 -12.83
C GLY A 119 13.44 -16.62 -11.99
N ILE A 120 12.64 -15.56 -11.82
CA ILE A 120 12.99 -14.36 -11.07
C ILE A 120 12.72 -14.60 -9.59
N LYS A 121 13.74 -14.38 -8.75
CA LYS A 121 13.57 -14.45 -7.30
C LYS A 121 12.80 -13.21 -6.81
N TYR A 122 12.05 -13.35 -5.72
CA TYR A 122 11.29 -12.25 -5.13
C TYR A 122 11.34 -12.28 -3.59
N PHE A 123 11.14 -11.13 -2.95
CA PHE A 123 10.92 -10.94 -1.51
C PHE A 123 9.45 -11.20 -1.16
N GLN A 124 9.09 -11.34 0.12
CA GLN A 124 7.67 -11.45 0.46
C GLN A 124 6.89 -10.26 -0.13
N PRO A 125 5.80 -10.52 -0.87
CA PRO A 125 4.91 -9.49 -1.35
C PRO A 125 4.33 -8.66 -0.22
N TRP A 126 4.14 -7.38 -0.46
CA TRP A 126 3.51 -6.47 0.51
C TRP A 126 2.09 -6.15 0.08
N LEU A 127 1.15 -6.37 1.00
CA LEU A 127 -0.19 -5.82 0.93
C LEU A 127 -0.27 -4.62 1.88
N VAL A 128 -0.50 -3.43 1.33
CA VAL A 128 -0.67 -2.19 2.10
C VAL A 128 -2.14 -1.79 2.04
N VAL A 129 -2.88 -2.00 3.12
CA VAL A 129 -4.29 -1.64 3.24
C VAL A 129 -4.38 -0.32 4.01
N ILE A 130 -4.97 0.70 3.40
CA ILE A 130 -5.22 1.99 4.07
C ILE A 130 -6.72 2.27 4.05
N THR A 131 -7.31 2.41 5.23
CA THR A 131 -8.76 2.66 5.40
C THR A 131 -9.03 3.63 6.52
N ASP A 132 -10.05 4.48 6.38
CA ASP A 132 -10.54 5.38 7.42
C ASP A 132 -11.92 4.97 7.96
N GLY A 133 -12.49 3.88 7.42
CA GLY A 133 -13.81 3.37 7.78
C GLY A 133 -13.88 1.86 8.04
N ALA A 134 -15.12 1.39 8.24
CA ALA A 134 -15.49 -0.01 8.42
C ALA A 134 -16.08 -0.61 7.12
N PRO A 135 -16.09 -1.94 6.94
CA PRO A 135 -16.65 -2.57 5.75
C PRO A 135 -18.12 -2.24 5.55
N GLN A 136 -18.47 -1.74 4.37
CA GLN A 136 -19.83 -1.37 3.99
C GLN A 136 -20.20 -1.92 2.62
N GLY A 137 -21.49 -2.23 2.43
CA GLY A 137 -22.05 -2.73 1.18
C GLY A 137 -22.53 -4.19 1.23
N PRO A 138 -23.04 -4.71 0.10
CA PRO A 138 -23.51 -6.09 0.01
C PRO A 138 -22.38 -7.08 0.30
N ASN A 139 -22.67 -8.10 1.12
CA ASN A 139 -21.70 -9.14 1.51
C ASN A 139 -20.41 -8.60 2.16
N ALA A 140 -20.38 -7.34 2.62
CA ALA A 140 -19.15 -6.69 3.10
C ALA A 140 -18.44 -7.50 4.19
N MET A 141 -19.20 -7.98 5.19
CA MET A 141 -18.63 -8.83 6.24
C MET A 141 -18.18 -10.19 5.73
N GLN A 142 -18.93 -10.83 4.84
CA GLN A 142 -18.52 -12.11 4.25
C GLN A 142 -17.20 -11.98 3.48
N ASN A 143 -17.09 -10.94 2.65
CA ASN A 143 -15.86 -10.65 1.89
C ASN A 143 -14.71 -10.29 2.84
N MET A 144 -14.99 -9.57 3.94
CA MET A 144 -13.99 -9.26 4.95
C MET A 144 -13.46 -10.51 5.65
N GLU A 145 -14.33 -11.46 6.02
CA GLU A 145 -13.92 -12.74 6.60
C GLU A 145 -13.06 -13.57 5.63
N LEU A 146 -13.41 -13.59 4.34
CA LEU A 146 -12.60 -14.23 3.30
C LEU A 146 -11.23 -13.57 3.15
N ALA A 147 -11.19 -12.23 3.15
CA ALA A 147 -9.95 -11.45 3.11
C ALA A 147 -9.05 -11.72 4.31
N ILE A 148 -9.60 -11.71 5.52
CA ILE A 148 -8.91 -12.04 6.77
C ILE A 148 -8.30 -13.44 6.69
N LYS A 149 -9.10 -14.44 6.30
CA LYS A 149 -8.62 -15.82 6.17
C LYS A 149 -7.47 -15.91 5.16
N ALA A 150 -7.62 -15.29 3.99
CA ALA A 150 -6.62 -15.32 2.93
C ALA A 150 -5.30 -14.66 3.36
N CYS A 151 -5.35 -13.49 4.01
CA CYS A 151 -4.17 -12.82 4.54
C CYS A 151 -3.47 -13.69 5.59
N ASN A 152 -4.22 -14.22 6.55
CA ASN A 152 -3.65 -15.00 7.66
C ASN A 152 -3.04 -16.33 7.21
N ASP A 153 -3.63 -16.99 6.22
CA ASP A 153 -3.05 -18.21 5.64
C ASP A 153 -1.75 -17.89 4.88
N LEU A 154 -1.67 -16.76 4.18
CA LEU A 154 -0.45 -16.33 3.48
C LEU A 154 0.65 -15.85 4.44
N GLU A 155 0.32 -15.12 5.50
CA GLU A 155 1.30 -14.68 6.51
C GLU A 155 1.86 -15.87 7.28
N ARG A 156 1.04 -16.88 7.62
CA ARG A 156 1.47 -18.09 8.33
C ARG A 156 2.51 -18.88 7.55
N ASP A 157 2.38 -18.86 6.23
CA ASP A 157 3.26 -19.55 5.28
C ASP A 157 4.45 -18.69 4.82
N ASP A 158 4.68 -17.52 5.40
CA ASP A 158 5.75 -16.60 5.00
C ASP A 158 5.66 -16.18 3.52
N LYS A 159 4.43 -15.96 3.03
CA LYS A 159 4.12 -15.65 1.61
C LYS A 159 3.59 -14.23 1.39
N LEU A 160 3.40 -13.44 2.44
CA LEU A 160 2.83 -12.10 2.41
C LEU A 160 3.26 -11.32 3.67
N VAL A 161 3.52 -10.02 3.52
CA VAL A 161 3.58 -9.04 4.60
C VAL A 161 2.37 -8.13 4.52
N VAL A 162 1.64 -7.95 5.63
CA VAL A 162 0.47 -7.08 5.70
C VAL A 162 0.78 -5.80 6.49
N PHE A 163 0.49 -4.66 5.87
CA PHE A 163 0.43 -3.34 6.51
C PHE A 163 -1.03 -2.91 6.55
N ASN A 164 -1.71 -3.21 7.65
CA ASN A 164 -3.09 -2.80 7.93
C ASN A 164 -3.07 -1.44 8.65
N ILE A 165 -3.41 -0.37 7.90
CA ILE A 165 -3.28 1.02 8.34
C ILE A 165 -4.68 1.64 8.49
N GLY A 166 -4.96 2.12 9.70
CA GLY A 166 -6.15 2.88 10.03
C GLY A 166 -5.89 4.38 10.03
N VAL A 167 -6.76 5.15 9.40
CA VAL A 167 -6.67 6.62 9.35
C VAL A 167 -7.78 7.25 10.19
N GLY A 168 -7.40 8.03 11.19
CA GLY A 168 -8.34 8.72 12.08
C GLY A 168 -9.19 7.77 12.95
N ASN A 169 -10.34 8.26 13.40
CA ASN A 169 -11.15 7.60 14.44
C ASN A 169 -12.36 6.81 13.88
N GLY A 170 -12.58 6.82 12.56
CA GLY A 170 -13.73 6.15 11.92
C GLY A 170 -13.51 4.66 11.65
N VAL A 171 -12.31 4.16 11.93
CA VAL A 171 -11.86 2.80 11.62
C VAL A 171 -12.35 1.82 12.68
N ASP A 172 -12.85 0.67 12.24
CA ASP A 172 -13.01 -0.50 13.09
C ASP A 172 -11.65 -1.18 13.29
N PHE A 173 -10.88 -0.71 14.28
CA PHE A 173 -9.54 -1.23 14.56
C PHE A 173 -9.55 -2.70 14.98
N ASP A 174 -10.58 -3.16 15.67
CA ASP A 174 -10.72 -4.57 16.07
C ASP A 174 -10.85 -5.47 14.85
N LEU A 175 -11.62 -5.05 13.86
CA LEU A 175 -11.75 -5.78 12.60
C LEU A 175 -10.49 -5.65 11.73
N LEU A 176 -9.91 -4.45 11.64
CA LEU A 176 -8.71 -4.19 10.86
C LEU A 176 -7.50 -4.99 11.38
N LYS A 177 -7.38 -5.14 12.71
CA LYS A 177 -6.36 -5.95 13.39
C LYS A 177 -6.35 -7.39 12.90
N ARG A 178 -7.53 -7.96 12.60
CA ARG A 178 -7.68 -9.35 12.19
C ARG A 178 -7.06 -9.67 10.82
N LEU A 179 -6.71 -8.65 10.01
CA LEU A 179 -6.05 -8.83 8.71
C LEU A 179 -4.61 -9.35 8.84
N SER A 180 -3.98 -9.23 10.01
CA SER A 180 -2.62 -9.74 10.22
C SER A 180 -2.54 -10.55 11.51
N ILE A 181 -1.90 -11.72 11.42
CA ILE A 181 -1.55 -12.54 12.59
C ILE A 181 -0.14 -12.27 13.10
N LYS A 182 0.68 -11.58 12.31
CA LYS A 182 2.06 -11.23 12.67
C LYS A 182 2.20 -9.79 13.18
N ARG A 183 1.28 -8.91 12.83
CA ARG A 183 1.23 -7.53 13.34
C ARG A 183 0.20 -7.43 14.47
N GLU A 184 0.68 -7.23 15.70
CA GLU A 184 -0.17 -7.22 16.90
C GLU A 184 -1.21 -6.09 16.88
N GLU A 185 -0.86 -4.91 16.37
CA GLU A 185 -1.76 -3.76 16.29
C GLU A 185 -1.71 -3.09 14.91
N PRO A 186 -2.85 -2.64 14.35
CA PRO A 186 -2.86 -1.84 13.14
C PRO A 186 -2.02 -0.58 13.28
N ILE A 187 -1.42 -0.13 12.18
CA ILE A 187 -0.73 1.16 12.16
C ILE A 187 -1.80 2.25 12.17
N SER A 188 -1.84 3.07 13.23
CA SER A 188 -2.79 4.18 13.35
C SER A 188 -2.10 5.49 12.99
N ILE A 189 -2.69 6.25 12.05
CA ILE A 189 -2.21 7.58 11.67
C ILE A 189 -3.34 8.60 11.65
N ASN A 190 -3.01 9.87 11.85
CA ASN A 190 -3.95 10.95 11.56
C ASN A 190 -4.05 11.18 10.04
N SER A 191 -5.13 11.82 9.60
CA SER A 191 -5.33 12.18 8.19
C SER A 191 -4.30 13.15 7.63
N THR A 192 -3.46 13.74 8.48
CA THR A 192 -2.33 14.61 8.11
C THR A 192 -0.97 13.90 8.09
N ASP A 193 -0.89 12.66 8.57
CA ASP A 193 0.38 11.94 8.74
C ASP A 193 0.71 10.96 7.58
N PHE A 194 -0.01 11.03 6.45
CA PHE A 194 0.27 10.19 5.28
C PHE A 194 1.71 10.33 4.78
N ALA A 195 2.26 11.55 4.77
CA ALA A 195 3.63 11.77 4.31
C ALA A 195 4.65 10.91 5.10
N LYS A 196 4.51 10.86 6.43
CA LYS A 196 5.37 10.06 7.31
C LYS A 196 5.18 8.55 7.08
N LEU A 197 3.94 8.11 6.90
CA LEU A 197 3.64 6.71 6.58
C LEU A 197 4.35 6.28 5.29
N PHE A 198 4.26 7.09 4.25
CA PHE A 198 4.86 6.78 2.95
C PHE A 198 6.39 6.87 2.98
N GLU A 199 6.97 7.78 3.78
CA GLU A 199 8.40 7.81 4.07
C GLU A 199 8.88 6.54 4.78
N PHE A 200 8.13 6.08 5.78
CA PHE A 200 8.39 4.80 6.47
C PHE A 200 8.37 3.64 5.47
N LEU A 201 7.32 3.50 4.67
CA LEU A 201 7.21 2.43 3.67
C LEU A 201 8.37 2.49 2.65
N GLY A 202 8.75 3.70 2.21
CA GLY A 202 9.88 3.90 1.31
C GLY A 202 11.19 3.42 1.92
N SER A 203 11.47 3.85 3.16
CA SER A 203 12.68 3.49 3.91
C SER A 203 12.74 1.98 4.18
N SER A 204 11.62 1.36 4.58
CA SER A 204 11.53 -0.08 4.80
C SER A 204 11.77 -0.86 3.51
N SER A 205 11.20 -0.41 2.38
CA SER A 205 11.39 -1.07 1.09
C SER A 205 12.85 -0.99 0.64
N SER A 206 13.51 0.16 0.88
CA SER A 206 14.93 0.33 0.60
C SER A 206 15.76 -0.64 1.43
N SER A 207 15.53 -0.73 2.74
CA SER A 207 16.26 -1.66 3.62
C SER A 207 16.10 -3.12 3.18
N ILE A 208 14.89 -3.59 2.87
CA ILE A 208 14.68 -4.96 2.38
C ILE A 208 15.47 -5.22 1.10
N VAL A 209 15.40 -4.28 0.14
CA VAL A 209 16.02 -4.44 -1.17
C VAL A 209 17.55 -4.31 -1.13
N SER A 210 18.08 -3.37 -0.35
CA SER A 210 19.51 -3.02 -0.38
C SER A 210 20.33 -3.77 0.66
N SER A 211 19.79 -4.03 1.84
CA SER A 211 20.54 -4.68 2.94
C SER A 211 20.12 -6.13 3.19
N GLY A 212 19.09 -6.64 2.50
CA GLY A 212 18.61 -8.02 2.67
C GLY A 212 18.04 -8.28 4.06
N MET A 213 17.55 -7.23 4.72
CA MET A 213 16.88 -7.32 6.02
C MET A 213 15.75 -8.37 5.97
N SER A 214 15.54 -9.08 7.08
CA SER A 214 14.45 -10.08 7.17
C SER A 214 13.09 -9.38 7.14
N ASP A 215 12.12 -10.00 6.47
CA ASP A 215 10.73 -9.53 6.44
C ASP A 215 10.14 -9.48 7.87
N ASP A 216 10.60 -10.34 8.79
CA ASP A 216 10.17 -10.33 10.20
C ASP A 216 10.50 -9.02 10.94
N ALA A 217 11.54 -8.29 10.50
CA ALA A 217 11.88 -7.00 11.09
C ALA A 217 10.82 -5.92 10.78
N LEU A 218 10.03 -6.08 9.72
CA LEU A 218 8.97 -5.13 9.34
C LEU A 218 7.79 -5.14 10.31
N TYR A 219 7.64 -6.19 11.13
CA TYR A 219 6.62 -6.31 12.16
C TYR A 219 7.05 -5.69 13.49
N THR A 220 8.35 -5.62 13.76
CA THR A 220 8.92 -5.09 15.01
C THR A 220 9.46 -3.67 14.88
N MET A 221 9.55 -3.15 13.65
CA MET A 221 9.87 -1.74 13.41
C MET A 221 8.83 -0.85 14.09
N ASP A 222 9.33 0.14 14.82
CA ASP A 222 8.49 1.16 15.43
C ASP A 222 7.78 1.95 14.34
N THR A 223 6.52 1.60 14.13
CA THR A 223 5.61 2.25 13.17
C THR A 223 4.98 3.51 13.75
N SER A 224 5.24 3.79 15.04
CA SER A 224 4.86 5.07 15.64
C SER A 224 5.60 6.18 14.90
N PRO A 225 4.92 7.26 14.49
CA PRO A 225 5.59 8.40 13.89
C PRO A 225 6.64 8.96 14.86
N LYS A 226 7.92 8.63 14.66
CA LYS A 226 9.01 9.32 15.36
C LYS A 226 9.29 10.63 14.63
N GLY A 227 8.55 11.65 15.03
CA GLY A 227 8.76 13.01 14.58
C GLY A 227 7.84 13.93 15.37
N THR A 228 8.43 14.84 16.15
CA THR A 228 7.72 15.96 16.79
C THR A 228 6.76 16.59 15.81
N ALA A 229 5.53 16.82 16.25
CA ALA A 229 4.56 17.64 15.55
C ALA A 229 5.29 18.85 14.98
N VAL A 230 5.34 18.96 13.65
CA VAL A 230 5.65 20.24 13.04
C VAL A 230 4.50 21.13 13.48
N ASP A 231 4.83 22.18 14.22
CA ASP A 231 3.87 23.10 14.81
C ASP A 231 2.91 23.56 13.71
N VAL A 232 1.61 23.56 14.00
CA VAL A 232 0.57 23.94 13.02
C VAL A 232 0.87 25.34 12.43
N ASP A 233 1.59 26.16 13.19
CA ASP A 233 2.08 27.48 12.81
C ASP A 233 3.12 27.47 11.68
N ASP A 234 3.95 26.43 11.55
CA ASP A 234 4.93 26.31 10.47
C ASP A 234 4.30 25.80 9.16
N PHE A 235 3.20 25.02 9.25
CA PHE A 235 2.42 24.59 8.08
C PHE A 235 1.58 25.72 7.50
N MET A 236 1.02 26.61 8.34
CA MET A 236 0.26 27.78 7.88
C MET A 236 1.15 28.81 7.17
N LYS A 237 2.40 29.00 7.62
CA LYS A 237 3.36 29.85 6.91
C LYS A 237 3.66 29.41 5.48
N PHE A 238 3.60 28.11 5.21
CA PHE A 238 3.87 27.57 3.87
C PHE A 238 2.70 27.78 2.90
N ILE A 239 1.49 28.05 3.41
CA ILE A 239 0.29 28.33 2.59
C ILE A 239 0.20 29.82 2.25
N ASP A 240 0.71 30.70 3.11
CA ASP A 240 0.67 32.15 2.91
C ASP A 240 1.80 32.69 1.99
N GLU A 241 2.79 31.87 1.61
CA GLU A 241 3.88 32.30 0.71
C GLU A 241 3.60 32.08 -0.79
N ASP A 242 2.46 31.49 -1.17
CA ASP A 242 2.04 31.27 -2.56
C ASP A 242 0.77 32.08 -2.96
N GLU A 243 0.70 33.36 -2.55
CA GLU A 243 -0.16 34.39 -3.20
C GLU A 243 0.67 35.52 -3.86
#